data_AF-M2YTU1-F1
#
_entry.id   AF-M2YTU1-F1
#
_cell.length_a   1.000
_cell.length_b   1.000
_cell.length_c   1.000
_cell.angle_alpha   90.00
_cell.angle_beta   90.00
_cell.angle_gamma   90.00
#
_symmetry.space_group_name_H-M   'P 1'
#
loop_
_entity.id
_entity.type
_entity.pdbx_description
1 polymer ?
#
loop_
_entity_poly.entity_id
_entity_poly.type
_entity_poly.pdbx_seq_one_letter_code
_entity_poly.pdbx_strand_id
1 'polypeptide(L)'
;ATLAFTSPVSAQTYSTCNPTTQSGCPADAALGKSITVNFADGASDQFTAQGEPTYDSNGVAFTVAQSGQAPTLVSKWYIMFGKYSVTMKAAPGTGIVSSLVLQSDDLDEIDWEWLGGANDQVQSNYFGKGASTTYDRAAIHKVKNTQGEWHTYTVEWTESQIVWTIDDSTVRVLNANEAKGQYPQTPMQLKLGSWAGGDPGNSAGTIAWAGGHVDYSAGPFSMYVSQIAIVDYSTGSKYTYGDQSGTWESIESEGGQVNGNSGGSVTVTDAPQITTTTSGYEGWSGTHDTHTATVSYTTLPGLPSGWTISGSGKVVPPSAAPVSKHHPSASL
;
A
#
# COMPACT_ATOMS: atom_id res chain seq x y z
N ALA A 1 27.09 9.89 -24.24
CA ALA A 1 26.74 9.36 -22.90
C ALA A 1 25.35 9.86 -22.58
N THR A 2 24.34 9.04 -22.82
CA THR A 2 22.94 9.36 -22.53
C THR A 2 22.78 9.26 -21.01
N LEU A 3 22.49 10.37 -20.32
CA LEU A 3 22.10 10.32 -18.92
C LEU A 3 20.76 9.58 -18.84
N ALA A 4 20.79 8.32 -18.42
CA ALA A 4 19.60 7.61 -17.97
C ALA A 4 19.18 8.25 -16.65
N PHE A 5 18.05 8.97 -16.66
CA PHE A 5 17.37 9.34 -15.42
C PHE A 5 16.89 8.05 -14.77
N THR A 6 17.61 7.59 -13.74
CA THR A 6 17.13 6.55 -12.83
C THR A 6 16.01 7.17 -12.02
N SER A 7 14.76 6.96 -12.43
CA SER A 7 13.62 7.27 -11.57
C SER A 7 13.69 6.33 -10.37
N PRO A 8 13.65 6.85 -9.12
CA PRO A 8 13.49 5.98 -7.97
C PRO A 8 12.21 5.16 -8.15
N VAL A 9 12.25 3.89 -7.73
CA VAL A 9 11.03 3.08 -7.63
C VAL A 9 10.09 3.84 -6.70
N SER A 10 8.92 4.26 -7.21
CA SER A 10 7.92 4.89 -6.36
C SER A 10 7.53 3.93 -5.27
N ALA A 11 7.74 4.37 -4.04
CA ALA A 11 7.33 3.65 -2.87
C ALA A 11 5.83 3.32 -2.89
N GLN A 12 5.48 2.14 -2.40
CA GLN A 12 4.09 1.71 -2.31
C GLN A 12 3.30 2.52 -1.25
N THR A 13 3.99 3.21 -0.33
CA THR A 13 3.45 3.65 0.94
C THR A 13 3.52 5.17 1.17
N TYR A 14 2.62 5.91 0.53
CA TYR A 14 2.51 7.38 0.62
C TYR A 14 1.08 7.83 0.93
N SER A 15 0.94 9.04 1.47
CA SER A 15 -0.35 9.72 1.66
C SER A 15 -0.42 11.00 0.81
N THR A 16 -1.57 11.23 0.18
CA THR A 16 -1.81 12.47 -0.58
C THR A 16 -2.31 13.59 0.34
N CYS A 17 -3.06 13.22 1.40
CA CYS A 17 -3.50 14.13 2.44
C CYS A 17 -3.46 13.38 3.78
N ASN A 18 -2.58 13.76 4.70
CA ASN A 18 -2.49 13.12 6.00
C ASN A 18 -3.43 13.83 7.00
N PRO A 19 -4.53 13.20 7.44
CA PRO A 19 -5.57 13.84 8.24
C PRO A 19 -5.11 14.19 9.66
N THR A 20 -4.00 13.63 10.15
CA THR A 20 -3.43 13.97 11.47
C THR A 20 -2.59 15.25 11.45
N THR A 21 -2.18 15.72 10.27
CA THR A 21 -1.30 16.90 10.10
C THR A 21 -1.88 17.96 9.19
N GLN A 22 -2.90 17.62 8.40
CA GLN A 22 -3.55 18.49 7.43
C GLN A 22 -5.05 18.59 7.71
N SER A 23 -5.69 19.60 7.13
CA SER A 23 -7.13 19.82 7.22
C SER A 23 -7.75 19.79 5.83
N GLY A 24 -9.04 19.44 5.75
CA GLY A 24 -9.76 19.36 4.48
C GLY A 24 -9.38 18.15 3.62
N CYS A 25 -8.86 17.09 4.23
CA CYS A 25 -8.69 15.82 3.52
C CYS A 25 -10.06 15.30 3.06
N PRO A 26 -10.17 14.80 1.82
CA PRO A 26 -11.41 14.23 1.33
C PRO A 26 -11.78 12.99 2.15
N ALA A 27 -13.08 12.70 2.21
CA ALA A 27 -13.56 11.45 2.79
C ALA A 27 -13.16 10.26 1.91
N ASP A 28 -12.71 9.17 2.55
CA ASP A 28 -12.32 7.94 1.89
C ASP A 28 -13.54 7.15 1.46
N ALA A 29 -13.55 6.62 0.24
CA ALA A 29 -14.64 5.73 -0.18
C ALA A 29 -14.60 4.42 0.61
N ALA A 30 -15.70 4.05 1.27
CA ALA A 30 -15.78 2.79 2.02
C ALA A 30 -16.19 1.65 1.11
N LEU A 31 -15.69 0.45 1.38
CA LEU A 31 -16.21 -0.76 0.74
C LEU A 31 -17.60 -1.09 1.30
N GLY A 32 -17.77 -1.04 2.62
CA GLY A 32 -19.05 -1.16 3.33
C GLY A 32 -19.71 -2.54 3.28
N LYS A 33 -19.03 -3.55 2.71
CA LYS A 33 -19.58 -4.89 2.42
C LYS A 33 -18.48 -5.93 2.25
N SER A 34 -18.90 -7.16 1.96
CA SER A 34 -18.00 -8.23 1.50
C SER A 34 -17.95 -8.30 -0.02
N ILE A 35 -16.76 -8.55 -0.56
CA ILE A 35 -16.56 -8.84 -1.98
C ILE A 35 -15.60 -10.01 -2.18
N THR A 36 -15.69 -10.61 -3.35
CA THR A 36 -14.69 -11.55 -3.86
C THR A 36 -14.37 -11.15 -5.29
N VAL A 37 -13.09 -11.08 -5.61
CA VAL A 37 -12.59 -10.79 -6.95
C VAL A 37 -11.73 -11.95 -7.40
N ASN A 38 -12.15 -12.59 -8.48
CA ASN A 38 -11.39 -13.62 -9.16
C ASN A 38 -10.69 -12.98 -10.36
N PHE A 39 -9.36 -12.89 -10.32
CA PHE A 39 -8.59 -12.24 -11.37
C PHE A 39 -8.42 -13.11 -12.61
N ALA A 40 -8.79 -14.40 -12.55
CA ALA A 40 -8.87 -15.24 -13.74
C ALA A 40 -9.99 -14.77 -14.70
N ASP A 41 -10.96 -14.01 -14.19
CA ASP A 41 -12.02 -13.37 -14.97
C ASP A 41 -11.56 -12.04 -15.62
N GLY A 42 -10.32 -11.63 -15.37
CA GLY A 42 -9.70 -10.42 -15.90
C GLY A 42 -9.63 -9.26 -14.89
N ALA A 43 -9.45 -8.04 -15.42
CA ALA A 43 -9.34 -6.84 -14.60
C ALA A 43 -10.66 -6.53 -13.87
N SER A 44 -10.54 -6.17 -12.59
CA SER A 44 -11.68 -5.82 -11.74
C SER A 44 -11.87 -4.31 -11.67
N ASP A 45 -13.13 -3.86 -11.67
CA ASP A 45 -13.50 -2.46 -11.48
C ASP A 45 -13.24 -1.95 -10.06
N GLN A 46 -12.96 -2.85 -9.11
CA GLN A 46 -12.66 -2.53 -7.71
C GLN A 46 -11.26 -1.96 -7.50
N PHE A 47 -10.36 -2.08 -8.48
CA PHE A 47 -8.96 -1.69 -8.37
C PHE A 47 -8.56 -0.69 -9.46
N THR A 48 -7.60 0.16 -9.14
CA THR A 48 -6.86 1.00 -10.09
C THR A 48 -5.49 0.36 -10.30
N ALA A 49 -5.11 0.15 -11.56
CA ALA A 49 -3.79 -0.36 -11.91
C ALA A 49 -2.77 0.77 -12.04
N GLN A 50 -1.57 0.51 -11.53
CA GLN A 50 -0.36 1.30 -11.77
C GLN A 50 0.68 0.38 -12.42
N GLY A 51 1.42 0.91 -13.39
CA GLY A 51 2.19 0.07 -14.31
C GLY A 51 1.27 -0.76 -15.21
N GLU A 52 1.73 -1.94 -15.62
CA GLU A 52 1.03 -2.79 -16.59
C GLU A 52 0.87 -4.23 -16.06
N PRO A 53 0.04 -4.46 -15.03
CA PRO A 53 -0.32 -5.83 -14.62
C PRO A 53 -1.08 -6.52 -15.76
N THR A 54 -0.80 -7.81 -15.96
CA THR A 54 -1.42 -8.61 -17.02
C THR A 54 -2.33 -9.67 -16.42
N TYR A 55 -3.29 -10.18 -17.20
CA TYR A 55 -4.31 -11.12 -16.71
C TYR A 55 -4.38 -12.34 -17.61
N ASP A 56 -4.42 -13.52 -17.01
CA ASP A 56 -4.61 -14.80 -17.69
C ASP A 56 -5.46 -15.75 -16.82
N SER A 57 -5.54 -17.03 -17.19
CA SER A 57 -6.28 -18.03 -16.43
C SER A 57 -5.73 -18.31 -15.01
N ASN A 58 -4.52 -17.87 -14.70
CA ASN A 58 -3.91 -17.97 -13.37
C ASN A 58 -4.23 -16.75 -12.48
N GLY A 59 -4.84 -15.70 -13.04
CA GLY A 59 -5.16 -14.48 -12.32
C GLY A 59 -4.41 -13.27 -12.86
N VAL A 60 -4.08 -12.33 -11.97
CA VAL A 60 -3.29 -11.14 -12.29
C VAL A 60 -1.81 -11.42 -12.03
N ALA A 61 -0.95 -10.99 -12.96
CA ALA A 61 0.49 -11.08 -12.87
C ALA A 61 1.13 -9.68 -12.72
N PHE A 62 1.91 -9.51 -11.67
CA PHE A 62 2.73 -8.33 -11.38
C PHE A 62 4.16 -8.65 -11.78
N THR A 63 4.62 -8.12 -12.92
CA THR A 63 5.90 -8.50 -13.51
C THR A 63 6.94 -7.38 -13.42
N VAL A 64 8.09 -7.69 -12.82
CA VAL A 64 9.29 -6.85 -12.79
C VAL A 64 10.31 -7.46 -13.75
N ALA A 65 10.54 -6.81 -14.88
CA ALA A 65 11.50 -7.19 -15.92
C ALA A 65 12.72 -6.26 -15.98
N GLN A 66 12.58 -5.02 -15.51
CA GLN A 66 13.63 -4.01 -15.53
C GLN A 66 13.50 -3.03 -14.35
N SER A 67 14.59 -2.31 -14.09
CA SER A 67 14.66 -1.24 -13.08
C SER A 67 13.51 -0.24 -13.21
N GLY A 68 12.99 0.21 -12.07
CA GLY A 68 11.87 1.15 -11.98
C GLY A 68 10.47 0.55 -12.16
N GLN A 69 10.34 -0.73 -12.53
CA GLN A 69 9.03 -1.37 -12.62
C GLN A 69 8.51 -1.79 -11.23
N ALA A 70 7.29 -1.33 -10.92
CA ALA A 70 6.54 -1.67 -9.71
C ALA A 70 5.04 -1.81 -10.01
N PRO A 71 4.62 -2.79 -10.83
CA PRO A 71 3.20 -3.01 -11.12
C PRO A 71 2.42 -3.25 -9.83
N THR A 72 1.33 -2.51 -9.67
CA THR A 72 0.54 -2.48 -8.43
C THR A 72 -0.95 -2.34 -8.76
N LEU A 73 -1.81 -3.07 -8.05
CA LEU A 73 -3.23 -2.79 -7.95
C LEU A 73 -3.52 -2.10 -6.62
N VAL A 74 -4.33 -1.05 -6.68
CA VAL A 74 -4.73 -0.25 -5.53
C VAL A 74 -6.25 -0.25 -5.45
N SER A 75 -6.85 -0.65 -4.32
CA SER A 75 -8.31 -0.70 -4.19
C SER A 75 -8.90 0.71 -4.31
N LYS A 76 -10.06 0.85 -4.95
CA LYS A 76 -10.75 2.15 -5.04
C LYS A 76 -11.52 2.53 -3.76
N TRP A 77 -11.45 1.67 -2.77
CA TRP A 77 -12.11 1.77 -1.48
C TRP A 77 -11.12 1.47 -0.37
N TYR A 78 -11.51 1.89 0.83
CA TYR A 78 -10.88 1.60 2.11
C TYR A 78 -11.79 0.64 2.88
N ILE A 79 -11.20 -0.11 3.81
CA ILE A 79 -11.94 -0.82 4.87
C ILE A 79 -11.57 -0.24 6.22
N MET A 80 -12.50 -0.30 7.17
CA MET A 80 -12.23 0.08 8.56
C MET A 80 -12.51 -1.11 9.46
N PHE A 81 -11.41 -1.68 9.98
CA PHE A 81 -11.36 -3.07 10.43
C PHE A 81 -11.85 -4.04 9.34
N GLY A 82 -11.73 -5.33 9.58
CA GLY A 82 -12.22 -6.34 8.64
C GLY A 82 -11.25 -7.46 8.41
N LYS A 83 -11.40 -8.08 7.25
CA LYS A 83 -10.65 -9.27 6.88
C LYS A 83 -10.37 -9.28 5.40
N TYR A 84 -9.16 -9.62 5.01
CA TYR A 84 -8.86 -10.00 3.63
C TYR A 84 -8.16 -11.35 3.58
N SER A 85 -8.39 -12.08 2.49
CA SER A 85 -7.71 -13.32 2.13
C SER A 85 -7.27 -13.24 0.68
N VAL A 86 -5.98 -13.41 0.41
CA VAL A 86 -5.38 -13.40 -0.93
C VAL A 86 -4.75 -14.74 -1.24
N THR A 87 -5.11 -15.36 -2.36
CA THR A 87 -4.45 -16.57 -2.86
C THR A 87 -3.41 -16.19 -3.91
N MET A 88 -2.13 -16.43 -3.62
CA MET A 88 -1.01 -15.93 -4.44
C MET A 88 0.20 -16.86 -4.51
N LYS A 89 1.06 -16.59 -5.51
CA LYS A 89 2.46 -17.01 -5.61
C LYS A 89 3.34 -15.77 -5.64
N ALA A 90 4.37 -15.73 -4.82
CA ALA A 90 5.34 -14.64 -4.81
C ALA A 90 6.24 -14.66 -6.06
N ALA A 91 6.77 -13.50 -6.43
CA ALA A 91 7.78 -13.39 -7.48
C ALA A 91 9.12 -14.02 -7.00
N PRO A 92 9.81 -14.80 -7.85
CA PRO A 92 11.18 -15.24 -7.57
C PRO A 92 12.20 -14.13 -7.87
N GLY A 93 13.46 -14.39 -7.51
CA GLY A 93 14.60 -13.54 -7.87
C GLY A 93 15.14 -12.74 -6.70
N THR A 94 16.45 -12.78 -6.49
CA THR A 94 17.13 -11.98 -5.46
C THR A 94 16.80 -10.50 -5.64
N GLY A 95 16.45 -9.80 -4.56
CA GLY A 95 16.11 -8.38 -4.60
C GLY A 95 14.70 -8.06 -5.11
N ILE A 96 13.94 -9.04 -5.60
CA ILE A 96 12.54 -8.85 -5.97
C ILE A 96 11.66 -9.03 -4.74
N VAL A 97 10.69 -8.14 -4.60
CA VAL A 97 9.76 -8.11 -3.48
C VAL A 97 8.34 -8.27 -4.02
N SER A 98 7.55 -9.12 -3.38
CA SER A 98 6.09 -9.16 -3.54
C SER A 98 5.47 -8.59 -2.26
N SER A 99 4.40 -7.80 -2.38
CA SER A 99 3.86 -7.04 -1.26
C SER A 99 2.33 -7.07 -1.27
N LEU A 100 1.73 -7.30 -0.10
CA LEU A 100 0.32 -7.04 0.19
C LEU A 100 0.25 -6.06 1.34
N VAL A 101 -0.32 -4.87 1.13
CA VAL A 101 -0.27 -3.78 2.10
C VAL A 101 -1.67 -3.21 2.28
N LEU A 102 -2.19 -3.24 3.50
CA LEU A 102 -3.23 -2.31 3.94
C LEU A 102 -2.54 -1.04 4.42
N GLN A 103 -2.94 0.13 3.91
CA GLN A 103 -2.40 1.41 4.36
C GLN A 103 -3.46 2.50 4.42
N SER A 104 -3.42 3.31 5.48
CA SER A 104 -4.28 4.47 5.67
C SER A 104 -3.65 5.77 5.17
N ASP A 105 -4.47 6.81 5.11
CA ASP A 105 -4.03 8.16 4.78
C ASP A 105 -3.17 8.81 5.88
N ASP A 106 -3.26 8.33 7.14
CA ASP A 106 -2.34 8.73 8.21
C ASP A 106 -1.13 7.81 8.38
N LEU A 107 -0.94 6.84 7.47
CA LEU A 107 0.19 5.90 7.42
C LEU A 107 0.18 4.83 8.53
N ASP A 108 -0.99 4.49 9.06
CA ASP A 108 -1.19 3.16 9.65
C ASP A 108 -1.04 2.10 8.54
N GLU A 109 -0.40 0.96 8.85
CA GLU A 109 -0.04 -0.05 7.87
C GLU A 109 -0.06 -1.46 8.45
N ILE A 110 -0.52 -2.42 7.64
CA ILE A 110 -0.41 -3.87 7.89
C ILE A 110 0.02 -4.55 6.60
N ASP A 111 1.12 -5.30 6.63
CA ASP A 111 1.67 -5.87 5.42
C ASP A 111 2.08 -7.36 5.53
N TRP A 112 2.20 -7.94 4.33
CA TRP A 112 2.98 -9.12 4.03
C TRP A 112 4.03 -8.80 2.97
N GLU A 113 5.26 -9.26 3.18
CA GLU A 113 6.38 -9.07 2.26
C GLU A 113 7.09 -10.41 1.97
N TRP A 114 7.21 -10.77 0.70
CA TRP A 114 7.99 -11.92 0.24
C TRP A 114 9.24 -11.44 -0.47
N LEU A 115 10.37 -12.05 -0.11
CA LEU A 115 11.63 -11.81 -0.78
C LEU A 115 11.87 -12.93 -1.79
N GLY A 116 12.08 -12.60 -3.06
CA GLY A 116 12.21 -13.59 -4.14
C GLY A 116 13.44 -14.50 -4.02
N GLY A 117 14.43 -14.11 -3.20
CA GLY A 117 15.58 -14.95 -2.83
C GLY A 117 15.36 -15.86 -1.61
N ALA A 118 14.21 -15.77 -0.93
CA ALA A 118 13.90 -16.52 0.29
C ALA A 118 12.63 -17.36 0.08
N ASN A 119 12.81 -18.58 -0.43
CA ASN A 119 11.69 -19.37 -0.96
C ASN A 119 10.75 -19.97 0.10
N ASP A 120 11.24 -20.11 1.34
CA ASP A 120 10.58 -20.87 2.40
C ASP A 120 10.13 -19.99 3.59
N GLN A 121 9.85 -18.72 3.34
CA GLN A 121 9.38 -17.79 4.36
C GLN A 121 8.63 -16.58 3.79
N VAL A 122 7.88 -15.90 4.66
CA VAL A 122 7.26 -14.59 4.41
C VAL A 122 7.44 -13.69 5.63
N GLN A 123 7.48 -12.38 5.44
CA GLN A 123 7.50 -11.39 6.52
C GLN A 123 6.11 -10.79 6.71
N SER A 124 5.71 -10.58 7.96
CA SER A 124 4.59 -9.70 8.32
C SER A 124 5.14 -8.48 9.03
N ASN A 125 4.59 -7.30 8.77
CA ASN A 125 4.95 -6.08 9.50
C ASN A 125 3.71 -5.21 9.77
N TYR A 126 3.91 -4.15 10.56
CA TYR A 126 2.87 -3.15 10.82
C TYR A 126 3.50 -1.80 11.16
N PHE A 127 2.80 -0.72 10.83
CA PHE A 127 3.19 0.64 11.20
C PHE A 127 2.02 1.41 11.80
N GLY A 128 2.30 2.22 12.80
CA GLY A 128 1.36 3.19 13.33
C GLY A 128 1.78 4.58 12.90
N LYS A 129 0.90 5.33 12.23
CA LYS A 129 1.08 6.75 11.88
C LYS A 129 2.41 7.06 11.18
N GLY A 130 2.91 6.13 10.37
CA GLY A 130 4.17 6.26 9.64
C GLY A 130 5.42 6.25 10.52
N ALA A 131 5.30 5.92 11.81
CA ALA A 131 6.45 5.91 12.71
C ALA A 131 7.40 4.77 12.32
N SER A 132 8.64 5.12 12.00
CA SER A 132 9.72 4.17 11.69
C SER A 132 10.81 4.15 12.77
N THR A 133 10.48 4.56 13.99
CA THR A 133 11.46 4.80 15.08
C THR A 133 12.04 3.51 15.66
N THR A 134 11.35 2.38 15.51
CA THR A 134 11.82 1.06 15.91
C THR A 134 11.69 0.03 14.77
N TYR A 135 12.62 -0.92 14.77
CA TYR A 135 12.72 -2.02 13.81
C TYR A 135 12.35 -3.36 14.48
N ASP A 136 11.41 -3.33 15.43
CA ASP A 136 10.99 -4.49 16.25
C ASP A 136 9.66 -5.10 15.79
N ARG A 137 9.16 -4.70 14.61
CA ARG A 137 7.78 -4.96 14.19
C ARG A 137 7.65 -6.06 13.14
N ALA A 138 8.68 -6.28 12.32
CA ALA A 138 8.68 -7.35 11.35
C ALA A 138 8.93 -8.72 12.02
N ALA A 139 8.16 -9.70 11.58
CA ALA A 139 8.26 -11.10 12.00
C ALA A 139 8.34 -12.01 10.79
N ILE A 140 9.19 -13.04 10.86
CA ILE A 140 9.38 -14.03 9.79
C ILE A 140 8.57 -15.29 10.10
N HIS A 141 7.81 -15.75 9.10
CA HIS A 141 6.95 -16.93 9.18
C HIS A 141 7.43 -17.98 8.18
N LYS A 142 7.51 -19.24 8.62
CA LYS A 142 7.88 -20.36 7.74
C LYS A 142 6.69 -20.78 6.89
N VAL A 143 6.89 -20.84 5.59
CA VAL A 143 5.92 -21.34 4.60
C VAL A 143 6.74 -21.84 3.42
N LYS A 144 6.56 -23.08 2.99
CA LYS A 144 7.43 -23.67 1.97
C LYS A 144 7.04 -23.19 0.58
N ASN A 145 8.02 -22.99 -0.29
CA ASN A 145 7.81 -22.85 -1.72
C ASN A 145 6.87 -21.70 -2.15
N THR A 146 6.99 -20.52 -1.53
CA THR A 146 6.06 -19.39 -1.77
C THR A 146 6.04 -18.87 -3.21
N GLN A 147 7.08 -19.16 -4.00
CA GLN A 147 7.23 -18.75 -5.39
C GLN A 147 6.73 -19.85 -6.35
N GLY A 148 6.67 -21.10 -5.90
CA GLY A 148 6.25 -22.26 -6.70
C GLY A 148 4.82 -22.73 -6.41
N GLU A 149 4.31 -22.51 -5.20
CA GLU A 149 3.02 -23.00 -4.72
C GLU A 149 2.06 -21.86 -4.37
N TRP A 150 0.78 -22.08 -4.65
CA TRP A 150 -0.28 -21.17 -4.25
C TRP A 150 -0.53 -21.32 -2.76
N HIS A 151 -0.45 -20.20 -2.04
CA HIS A 151 -0.83 -20.10 -0.63
C HIS A 151 -1.91 -19.06 -0.45
N THR A 152 -2.73 -19.22 0.59
CA THR A 152 -3.72 -18.22 0.99
C THR A 152 -3.23 -17.49 2.24
N TYR A 153 -3.02 -16.18 2.09
CA TYR A 153 -2.59 -15.29 3.15
C TYR A 153 -3.77 -14.45 3.60
N THR A 154 -4.05 -14.49 4.90
CA THR A 154 -5.21 -13.81 5.48
C THR A 154 -4.75 -12.89 6.59
N VAL A 155 -5.29 -11.68 6.59
CA VAL A 155 -5.23 -10.76 7.73
C VAL A 155 -6.65 -10.52 8.21
N GLU A 156 -6.87 -10.71 9.50
CA GLU A 156 -8.06 -10.23 10.20
C GLU A 156 -7.64 -9.13 11.16
N TRP A 157 -8.22 -7.95 11.00
CA TRP A 157 -7.86 -6.73 11.71
C TRP A 157 -9.10 -6.18 12.42
N THR A 158 -9.01 -6.05 13.74
CA THR A 158 -10.09 -5.56 14.60
C THR A 158 -9.58 -4.42 15.48
N GLU A 159 -10.42 -3.82 16.31
CA GLU A 159 -9.97 -2.85 17.31
C GLU A 159 -9.03 -3.46 18.38
N SER A 160 -9.07 -4.79 18.55
CA SER A 160 -8.37 -5.48 19.64
C SER A 160 -7.14 -6.26 19.20
N GLN A 161 -7.13 -6.78 17.97
CA GLN A 161 -6.06 -7.63 17.46
C GLN A 161 -5.94 -7.60 15.93
N ILE A 162 -4.71 -7.77 15.46
CA ILE A 162 -4.40 -8.17 14.08
C ILE A 162 -3.94 -9.61 14.10
N VAL A 163 -4.52 -10.45 13.23
CA VAL A 163 -4.24 -11.86 13.10
C VAL A 163 -3.78 -12.16 11.69
N TRP A 164 -2.57 -12.68 11.55
CA TRP A 164 -2.00 -13.14 10.29
C TRP A 164 -2.08 -14.66 10.21
N THR A 165 -2.57 -15.16 9.08
CA THR A 165 -2.83 -16.59 8.83
C THR A 165 -2.28 -17.00 7.47
N ILE A 166 -1.68 -18.18 7.38
CA ILE A 166 -1.21 -18.82 6.15
C ILE A 166 -1.89 -20.19 6.05
N ASP A 167 -2.61 -20.46 4.96
CA ASP A 167 -3.31 -21.73 4.70
C ASP A 167 -4.11 -22.23 5.92
N ASP A 168 -4.96 -21.35 6.45
CA ASP A 168 -5.80 -21.58 7.65
C ASP A 168 -5.03 -21.77 8.98
N SER A 169 -3.71 -21.61 8.98
CA SER A 169 -2.88 -21.64 10.19
C SER A 169 -2.51 -20.23 10.65
N THR A 170 -2.95 -19.84 11.85
CA THR A 170 -2.52 -18.57 12.48
C THR A 170 -1.03 -18.60 12.76
N VAL A 171 -0.29 -17.64 12.20
CA VAL A 171 1.16 -17.52 12.37
C VAL A 171 1.58 -16.33 13.23
N ARG A 172 0.70 -15.33 13.39
CA ARG A 172 0.92 -14.19 14.28
C ARG A 172 -0.39 -13.60 14.78
N VAL A 173 -0.37 -13.18 16.04
CA VAL A 173 -1.36 -12.27 16.62
C VAL A 173 -0.60 -11.07 17.21
N LEU A 174 -1.12 -9.87 16.96
CA LEU A 174 -0.70 -8.64 17.63
C LEU A 174 -1.92 -8.08 18.36
N ASN A 175 -1.91 -8.08 19.68
CA ASN A 175 -2.93 -7.39 20.45
C ASN A 175 -2.66 -5.88 20.45
N ALA A 176 -3.71 -5.06 20.44
CA ALA A 176 -3.58 -3.60 20.35
C ALA A 176 -2.74 -3.00 21.49
N ASN A 177 -2.82 -3.58 22.69
CA ASN A 177 -2.02 -3.16 23.85
C ASN A 177 -0.52 -3.51 23.74
N GLU A 178 -0.13 -4.48 22.91
CA GLU A 178 1.26 -4.88 22.68
C GLU A 178 1.97 -3.97 21.68
N ALA A 179 1.20 -3.24 20.86
CA ALA A 179 1.71 -2.34 19.82
C ALA A 179 2.27 -1.01 20.36
N LYS A 180 2.34 -0.80 21.69
CA LYS A 180 2.92 0.39 22.33
C LYS A 180 2.37 1.73 21.78
N GLY A 181 1.08 1.78 21.46
CA GLY A 181 0.42 2.95 20.88
C GLY A 181 0.64 3.13 19.37
N GLN A 182 1.19 2.12 18.68
CA GLN A 182 1.42 2.09 17.23
C GLN A 182 0.49 1.08 16.53
N TYR A 183 -0.65 0.77 17.14
CA TYR A 183 -1.61 -0.15 16.58
C TYR A 183 -2.33 0.50 15.38
N PRO A 184 -2.33 -0.12 14.18
CA PRO A 184 -3.10 0.32 13.03
C PRO A 184 -4.59 0.34 13.35
N GLN A 185 -5.23 1.49 13.18
CA GLN A 185 -6.59 1.72 13.68
C GLN A 185 -7.38 2.75 12.86
N THR A 186 -6.98 3.03 11.63
CA THR A 186 -7.66 4.00 10.76
C THR A 186 -7.94 3.36 9.40
N PRO A 187 -8.92 3.86 8.61
CA PRO A 187 -9.35 3.21 7.38
C PRO A 187 -8.18 2.95 6.44
N MET A 188 -8.08 1.74 5.89
CA MET A 188 -6.96 1.35 5.03
C MET A 188 -7.40 0.90 3.65
N GLN A 189 -6.68 1.37 2.65
CA GLN A 189 -6.74 0.91 1.28
C GLN A 189 -5.83 -0.31 1.10
N LEU A 190 -6.26 -1.27 0.28
CA LEU A 190 -5.43 -2.40 -0.08
C LEU A 190 -4.59 -2.11 -1.31
N LYS A 191 -3.30 -2.42 -1.22
CA LYS A 191 -2.31 -2.35 -2.30
C LYS A 191 -1.66 -3.72 -2.46
N LEU A 192 -1.60 -4.23 -3.69
CA LEU A 192 -0.94 -5.50 -4.01
C LEU A 192 -0.05 -5.33 -5.24
N GLY A 193 1.18 -5.83 -5.18
CA GLY A 193 2.12 -5.62 -6.27
C GLY A 193 3.48 -6.24 -6.02
N SER A 194 4.37 -6.07 -6.99
CA SER A 194 5.76 -6.51 -6.91
C SER A 194 6.70 -5.42 -7.38
N TRP A 195 7.88 -5.34 -6.78
CA TRP A 195 8.86 -4.30 -7.06
C TRP A 195 10.29 -4.79 -6.80
N ALA A 196 11.28 -4.04 -7.25
CA ALA A 196 12.69 -4.35 -7.05
C ALA A 196 13.25 -3.63 -5.81
N GLY A 197 13.22 -4.28 -4.64
CA GLY A 197 13.91 -3.79 -3.43
C GLY A 197 15.43 -3.73 -3.59
N GLY A 198 15.99 -4.66 -4.37
CA GLY A 198 17.40 -4.72 -4.74
C GLY A 198 17.82 -3.81 -5.90
N ASP A 199 16.96 -2.89 -6.34
CA ASP A 199 17.31 -1.94 -7.39
C ASP A 199 18.51 -1.07 -6.96
N PRO A 200 19.54 -0.87 -7.81
CA PRO A 200 20.68 -0.01 -7.48
C PRO A 200 20.35 1.42 -7.06
N GLY A 201 19.17 1.94 -7.44
CA GLY A 201 18.70 3.27 -7.01
C GLY A 201 18.19 3.34 -5.57
N ASN A 202 17.97 2.20 -4.91
CA ASN A 202 17.44 2.15 -3.54
C ASN A 202 18.52 2.36 -2.48
N SER A 203 18.08 2.59 -1.24
CA SER A 203 19.00 2.69 -0.10
C SER A 203 19.75 1.36 0.11
N ALA A 204 20.99 1.44 0.62
CA ALA A 204 21.77 0.24 0.94
C ALA A 204 21.05 -0.70 1.92
N GLY A 205 20.24 -0.14 2.83
CA GLY A 205 19.40 -0.90 3.74
C GLY A 205 18.31 -1.71 3.04
N THR A 206 17.57 -1.06 2.15
CA THR A 206 16.52 -1.69 1.35
C THR A 206 17.08 -2.82 0.49
N ILE A 207 18.22 -2.58 -0.16
CA ILE A 207 18.90 -3.60 -0.99
C ILE A 207 19.34 -4.78 -0.13
N ALA A 208 19.94 -4.53 1.03
CA ALA A 208 20.39 -5.57 1.94
C ALA A 208 19.19 -6.39 2.49
N TRP A 209 18.11 -5.71 2.90
CA TRP A 209 16.87 -6.35 3.35
C TRP A 209 16.24 -7.23 2.25
N ALA A 210 16.21 -6.75 1.00
CA ALA A 210 15.66 -7.50 -0.13
C ALA A 210 16.52 -8.72 -0.54
N GLY A 211 17.65 -8.96 0.14
CA GLY A 211 18.55 -10.09 -0.09
C GLY A 211 19.68 -9.80 -1.07
N GLY A 212 19.84 -8.55 -1.52
CA GLY A 212 20.90 -8.11 -2.43
C GLY A 212 20.37 -7.50 -3.72
N HIS A 213 21.29 -7.24 -4.66
CA HIS A 213 20.96 -6.63 -5.94
C HIS A 213 20.16 -7.57 -6.86
N VAL A 214 19.23 -6.99 -7.62
CA VAL A 214 18.48 -7.70 -8.66
C VAL A 214 19.37 -7.95 -9.88
N ASP A 215 19.36 -9.19 -10.39
CA ASP A 215 19.86 -9.51 -11.73
C ASP A 215 18.70 -9.55 -12.72
N TYR A 216 18.41 -8.41 -13.36
CA TYR A 216 17.33 -8.30 -14.33
C TYR A 216 17.50 -9.22 -15.56
N SER A 217 18.72 -9.71 -15.84
CA SER A 217 18.95 -10.66 -16.94
C SER A 217 18.39 -12.07 -16.66
N ALA A 218 18.12 -12.39 -15.39
CA ALA A 218 17.46 -13.62 -14.98
C ALA A 218 15.92 -13.51 -14.93
N GLY A 219 15.37 -12.33 -15.25
CA GLY A 219 13.94 -12.08 -15.31
C GLY A 219 13.29 -12.54 -16.62
N PRO A 220 12.01 -12.19 -16.85
CA PRO A 220 11.17 -11.39 -15.97
C PRO A 220 10.75 -12.15 -14.70
N PHE A 221 10.48 -11.41 -13.62
CA PHE A 221 10.03 -11.95 -12.34
C PHE A 221 8.57 -11.59 -12.12
N SER A 222 7.71 -12.57 -11.86
CA SER A 222 6.26 -12.35 -11.77
C SER A 222 5.67 -12.89 -10.48
N MET A 223 4.99 -12.03 -9.73
CA MET A 223 4.04 -12.40 -8.67
C MET A 223 2.69 -12.68 -9.33
N TYR A 224 1.97 -13.69 -8.85
CA TYR A 224 0.63 -14.05 -9.35
C TYR A 224 -0.39 -14.01 -8.22
N VAL A 225 -1.54 -13.40 -8.46
CA VAL A 225 -2.69 -13.40 -7.53
C VAL A 225 -3.90 -13.93 -8.27
N SER A 226 -4.47 -15.03 -7.78
CA SER A 226 -5.64 -15.67 -8.40
C SER A 226 -6.94 -15.04 -7.93
N GLN A 227 -7.08 -14.88 -6.62
CA GLN A 227 -8.31 -14.41 -6.00
C GLN A 227 -8.02 -13.58 -4.76
N ILE A 228 -8.92 -12.64 -4.49
CA ILE A 228 -9.02 -11.96 -3.21
C ILE A 228 -10.46 -12.00 -2.68
N ALA A 229 -10.62 -12.26 -1.39
CA ALA A 229 -11.86 -12.05 -0.64
C ALA A 229 -11.63 -10.97 0.42
N ILE A 230 -12.55 -10.02 0.54
CA ILE A 230 -12.48 -8.93 1.52
C ILE A 230 -13.83 -8.79 2.22
N VAL A 231 -13.78 -8.51 3.51
CA VAL A 231 -14.92 -8.10 4.33
C VAL A 231 -14.55 -6.79 5.00
N ASP A 232 -15.28 -5.73 4.66
CA ASP A 232 -15.27 -4.50 5.45
C ASP A 232 -16.19 -4.67 6.67
N TYR A 233 -15.66 -4.46 7.87
CA TYR A 233 -16.46 -4.55 9.09
C TYR A 233 -17.36 -3.33 9.29
N SER A 234 -17.24 -2.29 8.49
CA SER A 234 -18.18 -1.18 8.49
C SER A 234 -19.28 -1.33 7.44
N THR A 235 -20.35 -0.52 7.57
CA THR A 235 -21.52 -0.54 6.67
C THR A 235 -21.77 0.76 5.92
N GLY A 236 -20.99 1.82 6.22
CA GLY A 236 -21.15 3.12 5.58
C GLY A 236 -20.61 3.16 4.16
N SER A 237 -20.81 4.31 3.52
CA SER A 237 -20.38 4.57 2.14
C SER A 237 -19.04 5.31 2.04
N LYS A 238 -18.63 5.99 3.13
CA LYS A 238 -17.36 6.71 3.23
C LYS A 238 -16.85 6.73 4.67
N TYR A 239 -15.57 7.00 4.82
CA TYR A 239 -14.94 7.33 6.10
C TYR A 239 -14.49 8.78 6.14
N THR A 240 -14.73 9.45 7.27
CA THR A 240 -14.17 10.77 7.55
C THR A 240 -13.45 10.72 8.88
N TYR A 241 -12.28 11.37 8.95
CA TYR A 241 -11.61 11.65 10.21
C TYR A 241 -12.32 12.82 10.89
N GLY A 242 -13.03 12.55 11.98
CA GLY A 242 -13.78 13.55 12.75
C GLY A 242 -12.88 14.56 13.47
N ASP A 243 -11.63 14.18 13.74
CA ASP A 243 -10.58 15.06 14.25
C ASP A 243 -9.18 14.63 13.75
N GLN A 244 -8.13 15.29 14.24
CA GLN A 244 -6.73 15.03 13.85
C GLN A 244 -6.01 14.03 14.78
N SER A 245 -6.73 13.32 15.65
CA SER A 245 -6.12 12.41 16.63
C SER A 245 -5.52 11.14 15.99
N GLY A 246 -6.09 10.72 14.86
CA GLY A 246 -5.77 9.43 14.23
C GLY A 246 -6.14 8.23 15.11
N THR A 247 -7.13 8.37 16.00
CA THR A 247 -7.70 7.23 16.72
C THR A 247 -8.92 6.69 15.99
N TRP A 248 -9.20 5.41 16.14
CA TRP A 248 -10.34 4.78 15.46
C TRP A 248 -11.68 5.38 15.92
N GLU A 249 -11.78 5.86 17.17
CA GLU A 249 -12.98 6.51 17.70
C GLU A 249 -13.32 7.82 16.97
N SER A 250 -12.33 8.46 16.33
CA SER A 250 -12.55 9.64 15.51
C SER A 250 -13.15 9.33 14.13
N ILE A 251 -13.19 8.06 13.72
CA ILE A 251 -13.59 7.67 12.38
C ILE A 251 -15.12 7.60 12.27
N GLU A 252 -15.67 8.46 11.43
CA GLU A 252 -17.09 8.50 11.10
C GLU A 252 -17.37 7.67 9.84
N SER A 253 -18.34 6.76 9.92
CA SER A 253 -18.82 5.97 8.78
C SER A 253 -20.12 6.56 8.22
N GLU A 254 -20.05 7.26 7.10
CA GLU A 254 -21.19 8.01 6.56
C GLU A 254 -22.31 7.08 6.07
N GLY A 255 -23.50 7.21 6.67
CA GLY A 255 -24.67 6.40 6.33
C GLY A 255 -24.62 4.97 6.90
N GLY A 256 -23.69 4.67 7.79
CA GLY A 256 -23.54 3.37 8.43
C GLY A 256 -22.87 3.47 9.79
N GLN A 257 -22.12 2.44 10.16
CA GLN A 257 -21.35 2.38 11.41
C GLN A 257 -20.10 1.53 11.24
N VAL A 258 -19.05 1.85 11.99
CA VAL A 258 -17.89 0.97 12.15
C VAL A 258 -18.33 -0.29 12.91
N ASN A 259 -17.77 -1.44 12.55
CA ASN A 259 -18.11 -2.76 13.12
C ASN A 259 -19.56 -3.25 12.87
N GLY A 260 -20.32 -2.62 11.96
CA GLY A 260 -21.67 -3.09 11.59
C GLY A 260 -21.73 -4.48 10.92
N ASN A 261 -20.62 -4.95 10.33
CA ASN A 261 -20.49 -6.25 9.64
C ASN A 261 -19.56 -7.23 10.39
N SER A 262 -19.20 -6.97 11.65
CA SER A 262 -18.21 -7.77 12.40
C SER A 262 -18.74 -9.08 13.01
N GLY A 263 -20.02 -9.41 12.79
CA GLY A 263 -20.73 -10.52 13.48
C GLY A 263 -20.17 -11.93 13.29
N GLY A 264 -19.14 -12.12 12.44
CA GLY A 264 -18.39 -13.37 12.28
C GLY A 264 -16.96 -13.34 12.82
N SER A 265 -16.50 -12.21 13.38
CA SER A 265 -15.16 -12.08 13.94
C SER A 265 -15.05 -12.75 15.30
N VAL A 266 -13.91 -13.37 15.57
CA VAL A 266 -13.64 -14.09 16.82
C VAL A 266 -12.27 -13.67 17.36
N THR A 267 -12.20 -13.38 18.66
CA THR A 267 -10.92 -13.12 19.34
C THR A 267 -10.07 -14.39 19.37
N VAL A 268 -8.81 -14.29 18.95
CA VAL A 268 -7.88 -15.43 18.91
C VAL A 268 -7.01 -15.40 20.15
N THR A 269 -7.17 -16.39 21.02
CA THR A 269 -6.42 -16.46 22.29
C THR A 269 -5.12 -17.26 22.20
N ASP A 270 -4.99 -18.11 21.17
CA ASP A 270 -3.85 -19.02 21.00
C ASP A 270 -3.15 -18.74 19.66
N ALA A 271 -1.93 -18.22 19.72
CA ALA A 271 -1.06 -18.01 18.57
C ALA A 271 0.38 -18.47 18.87
N PRO A 272 1.14 -18.96 17.88
CA PRO A 272 2.51 -19.33 18.09
C PRO A 272 3.35 -18.11 18.49
N GLN A 273 4.34 -18.31 19.36
CA GLN A 273 5.28 -17.24 19.70
C GLN A 273 6.09 -16.83 18.47
N ILE A 274 6.29 -15.52 18.32
CA ILE A 274 7.23 -15.00 17.33
C ILE A 274 8.64 -15.38 17.76
N THR A 275 9.23 -16.34 17.05
CA THR A 275 10.56 -16.90 17.35
C THR A 275 11.68 -16.26 16.55
N THR A 276 11.35 -15.42 15.56
CA THR A 276 12.31 -14.73 14.73
C THR A 276 11.77 -13.36 14.32
N THR A 277 12.49 -12.32 14.73
CA THR A 277 12.32 -10.95 14.27
C THR A 277 13.52 -10.57 13.41
N THR A 278 13.32 -9.68 12.46
CA THR A 278 14.42 -9.01 11.77
C THR A 278 15.08 -8.03 12.74
N SER A 279 16.41 -8.00 12.78
CA SER A 279 17.17 -7.01 13.56
C SER A 279 18.31 -6.47 12.71
N GLY A 280 18.34 -5.15 12.55
CA GLY A 280 19.27 -4.46 11.65
C GLY A 280 18.51 -3.56 10.69
N TYR A 281 19.05 -2.35 10.49
CA TYR A 281 18.56 -1.24 9.66
C TYR A 281 17.44 -1.60 8.67
N GLU A 282 16.19 -1.55 9.11
CA GLU A 282 15.03 -1.48 8.22
C GLU A 282 14.85 -0.02 7.84
N GLY A 283 15.83 0.56 7.16
CA GLY A 283 15.77 1.95 6.67
C GLY A 283 14.66 2.11 5.63
N TRP A 284 13.40 2.07 6.08
CA TRP A 284 12.18 2.27 5.32
C TRP A 284 11.94 3.75 5.01
N SER A 285 12.90 4.64 5.32
CA SER A 285 12.79 6.07 5.01
C SER A 285 12.66 6.35 3.50
N GLY A 286 12.97 5.38 2.64
CA GLY A 286 12.80 5.49 1.19
C GLY A 286 11.43 5.05 0.67
N THR A 287 10.62 4.38 1.49
CA THR A 287 9.25 3.96 1.12
C THR A 287 8.17 4.81 1.78
N HIS A 288 8.41 5.31 3.00
CA HIS A 288 7.60 6.40 3.55
C HIS A 288 8.20 7.74 3.14
N ASP A 289 7.84 8.21 1.96
CA ASP A 289 8.14 9.59 1.61
C ASP A 289 7.08 10.52 2.25
N THR A 290 7.54 11.45 3.09
CA THR A 290 6.70 12.53 3.62
C THR A 290 6.55 13.68 2.62
N HIS A 291 7.12 13.55 1.42
CA HIS A 291 6.93 14.50 0.34
C HIS A 291 5.53 14.35 -0.29
N THR A 292 4.76 15.44 -0.24
CA THR A 292 3.57 15.67 -1.06
C THR A 292 3.85 15.22 -2.50
N ALA A 293 3.22 14.13 -2.93
CA ALA A 293 3.25 13.71 -4.32
C ALA A 293 2.62 14.83 -5.16
N THR A 294 3.46 15.64 -5.81
CA THR A 294 2.97 16.60 -6.80
C THR A 294 2.71 15.83 -8.07
N VAL A 295 1.51 15.24 -8.18
CA VAL A 295 1.06 14.63 -9.44
C VAL A 295 0.85 15.75 -10.44
N SER A 296 1.83 15.93 -11.32
CA SER A 296 1.73 16.87 -12.43
C SER A 296 0.90 16.24 -13.54
N TYR A 297 -0.43 16.36 -13.46
CA TYR A 297 -1.29 16.09 -14.60
C TYR A 297 -1.07 17.19 -15.64
N THR A 298 -0.38 16.91 -16.74
CA THR A 298 -0.27 17.90 -17.84
C THR A 298 -1.48 17.88 -18.77
N THR A 299 -2.30 16.82 -18.75
CA THR A 299 -3.59 16.76 -19.48
C THR A 299 -4.58 15.80 -18.80
N LEU A 300 -5.87 16.17 -18.81
CA LEU A 300 -7.01 15.37 -18.34
C LEU A 300 -7.91 15.10 -19.58
N PRO A 301 -8.42 13.87 -19.81
CA PRO A 301 -9.29 13.58 -20.94
C PRO A 301 -10.54 14.48 -20.91
N GLY A 302 -10.75 15.27 -21.97
CA GLY A 302 -11.87 16.21 -22.08
C GLY A 302 -11.56 17.68 -21.78
N LEU A 303 -10.30 18.06 -21.49
CA LEU A 303 -9.92 19.47 -21.34
C LEU A 303 -9.97 20.23 -22.69
N PRO A 304 -10.59 21.42 -22.78
CA PRO A 304 -10.56 22.25 -23.98
C PRO A 304 -9.14 22.74 -24.31
N SER A 305 -8.83 22.89 -25.60
CA SER A 305 -7.52 23.37 -26.06
C SER A 305 -7.12 24.69 -25.41
N GLY A 306 -5.92 24.75 -24.84
CA GLY A 306 -5.34 25.94 -24.21
C GLY A 306 -5.53 26.06 -22.69
N TRP A 307 -6.34 25.19 -22.09
CA TRP A 307 -6.46 25.10 -20.63
C TRP A 307 -5.33 24.24 -20.06
N THR A 308 -4.79 24.64 -18.91
CA THR A 308 -3.70 23.96 -18.21
C THR A 308 -4.12 23.59 -16.79
N ILE A 309 -3.34 22.76 -16.10
CA ILE A 309 -3.58 22.41 -14.70
C ILE A 309 -2.43 23.00 -13.88
N SER A 310 -2.74 23.75 -12.82
CA SER A 310 -1.72 24.30 -11.91
C SER A 310 -1.03 23.19 -11.13
N GLY A 311 0.14 23.46 -10.55
CA GLY A 311 0.82 22.54 -9.63
C GLY A 311 0.04 22.17 -8.36
N SER A 312 -1.14 22.75 -8.17
CA SER A 312 -2.11 22.43 -7.10
C SER A 312 -3.35 21.68 -7.59
N GLY A 313 -3.37 21.20 -8.83
CA GLY A 313 -4.47 20.41 -9.39
C GLY A 313 -5.69 21.23 -9.86
N LYS A 314 -5.62 22.57 -9.90
CA LYS A 314 -6.72 23.41 -10.41
C LYS A 314 -6.62 23.59 -11.91
N VAL A 315 -7.76 23.54 -12.61
CA VAL A 315 -7.87 23.86 -14.04
C VAL A 315 -7.75 25.38 -14.24
N VAL A 316 -6.82 25.80 -15.09
CA VAL A 316 -6.45 27.20 -15.37
C VAL A 316 -6.75 27.51 -16.85
N PRO A 317 -7.53 28.55 -17.16
CA PRO A 317 -7.77 28.96 -18.53
C PRO A 317 -6.51 29.58 -19.16
N PRO A 318 -6.37 29.56 -20.50
CA PRO A 318 -5.30 30.28 -21.18
C PRO A 318 -5.34 31.76 -20.79
N SER A 319 -4.28 32.20 -20.11
CA SER A 319 -4.16 33.51 -19.45
C SER A 319 -4.65 34.69 -20.30
N ALA A 320 -5.53 35.52 -19.71
CA ALA A 320 -5.72 36.90 -20.15
C ALA A 320 -4.44 37.68 -19.84
N ALA A 321 -3.76 38.15 -20.88
CA ALA A 321 -2.50 38.89 -20.79
C ALA A 321 -2.58 40.07 -19.79
N PRO A 322 -1.51 40.37 -19.02
CA PRO A 322 -1.47 41.59 -18.23
C PRO A 322 -1.34 42.79 -19.17
N VAL A 323 -2.30 43.71 -19.09
CA VAL A 323 -2.18 45.04 -19.68
C VAL A 323 -1.03 45.75 -18.96
N SER A 324 0.07 46.00 -19.69
CA SER A 324 1.17 46.85 -19.23
C SER A 324 0.63 48.25 -18.89
N LYS A 325 0.60 48.60 -17.60
CA LYS A 325 0.52 50.00 -17.18
C LYS A 325 1.95 50.52 -17.03
N HIS A 326 2.37 51.29 -18.01
CA HIS A 326 3.52 52.19 -17.89
C HIS A 326 3.31 53.14 -16.70
N HIS A 327 4.29 53.21 -15.80
CA HIS A 327 4.49 54.38 -14.94
C HIS A 327 5.80 55.07 -15.29
N PRO A 328 5.81 56.42 -15.36
CA PRO A 328 6.96 57.18 -15.82
C PRO A 328 8.00 57.34 -14.71
N SER A 329 9.26 57.40 -15.14
CA SER A 329 10.42 57.71 -14.33
C SER A 329 10.33 59.10 -13.69
N ALA A 330 10.72 59.22 -12.43
CA ALA A 330 11.08 60.50 -11.82
C ALA A 330 12.52 60.40 -11.30
N SER A 331 13.37 61.26 -11.87
CA SER A 331 14.74 61.52 -11.47
C SER A 331 14.81 62.21 -10.11
N LEU A 332 15.84 61.89 -9.34
CA LEU A 332 16.84 62.81 -8.79
C LEU A 332 18.07 62.01 -8.34
#